data_AF-A0A7J4DE80-F1
#
_entry.id   AF-A0A7J4DE80-F1
#
_cell.length_a   1.000
_cell.length_b   1.000
_cell.length_c   1.000
_cell.angle_alpha   90.00
_cell.angle_beta   90.00
_cell.angle_gamma   90.00
#
_symmetry.space_group_name_H-M   'P 1'
#
loop_
_entity.id
_entity.type
_entity.pdbx_description
1 polymer ?
#
loop_
_entity_poly.entity_id
_entity_poly.type
_entity_poly.pdbx_seq_one_letter_code
_entity_poly.pdbx_strand_id
1 'polypeptide(L)'
;MASWFSRISAVVEGSPAESFFVDAPSGRLKMRLLNGILAVMLMAAPLSGCFGLGGSGGLFGEDEEKEPLRLNHIQMEGTHNSYHIEPLVSPTREYVYTHEPLDVQAADLGVRQFEIDVWWDVREGLRVYHNQYDSGTTCPTFEDCLSTLLAWSEANDQHHPLMIWVEPKDWPEQAVDITTTVELSGLLQD
;
A
#
# COMPACT_ATOMS: atom_id res chain seq x y z
N MET A 1 -93.73 40.13 1.12
CA MET A 1 -93.77 40.87 -0.16
C MET A 1 -93.44 39.90 -1.26
N ALA A 2 -94.32 39.79 -2.26
CA ALA A 2 -94.31 38.77 -3.30
C ALA A 2 -93.55 39.21 -4.57
N SER A 3 -93.48 38.27 -5.52
CA SER A 3 -92.95 38.35 -6.89
C SER A 3 -91.45 38.05 -6.99
N TRP A 4 -90.99 36.93 -7.57
CA TRP A 4 -91.11 36.49 -8.97
C TRP A 4 -90.92 37.64 -9.94
N PHE A 5 -89.83 37.68 -10.69
CA PHE A 5 -89.92 37.80 -12.14
C PHE A 5 -88.68 37.22 -12.82
N SER A 6 -89.00 36.61 -13.95
CA SER A 6 -88.21 35.78 -14.83
C SER A 6 -87.50 36.62 -15.88
N ARG A 7 -86.50 36.01 -16.53
CA ARG A 7 -86.11 36.19 -17.94
C ARG A 7 -85.41 37.52 -18.29
N ILE A 8 -84.52 37.63 -19.27
CA ILE A 8 -83.92 36.71 -20.25
C ILE A 8 -82.65 37.40 -20.77
N SER A 9 -81.73 36.56 -21.25
CA SER A 9 -80.58 36.76 -22.14
C SER A 9 -80.34 38.12 -22.79
N ALA A 10 -79.05 38.46 -22.85
CA ALA A 10 -78.43 38.93 -24.10
C ALA A 10 -76.94 38.56 -24.12
N VAL A 11 -76.51 38.01 -25.26
CA VAL A 11 -75.12 37.75 -25.67
C VAL A 11 -74.61 38.99 -26.41
N VAL A 12 -73.40 39.47 -26.12
CA VAL A 12 -72.56 40.27 -27.03
C VAL A 12 -71.08 39.99 -26.75
N GLU A 13 -70.31 39.84 -27.83
CA GLU A 13 -68.92 39.39 -27.95
C GLU A 13 -67.84 40.28 -27.30
N GLY A 14 -66.72 39.63 -26.91
CA GLY A 14 -65.45 40.26 -26.55
C GLY A 14 -64.36 39.22 -26.21
N SER A 15 -63.36 39.09 -27.09
CA SER A 15 -62.03 38.47 -26.81
C SER A 15 -61.22 39.41 -25.88
N PRO A 16 -60.16 39.03 -25.13
CA PRO A 16 -59.35 37.79 -25.16
C PRO A 16 -59.09 37.18 -23.75
N ALA A 17 -58.33 36.07 -23.73
CA ALA A 17 -57.71 35.42 -22.57
C ALA A 17 -58.62 34.48 -21.75
N GLU A 18 -58.78 33.26 -22.23
CA GLU A 18 -58.96 32.14 -21.30
C GLU A 18 -57.60 31.74 -20.74
N SER A 19 -57.42 32.10 -19.49
CA SER A 19 -56.49 31.49 -18.55
C SER A 19 -56.65 29.97 -18.60
N PHE A 20 -55.69 29.30 -19.23
CA PHE A 20 -55.48 27.87 -19.02
C PHE A 20 -55.14 27.65 -17.54
N PHE A 21 -56.13 27.21 -16.77
CA PHE A 21 -55.90 26.59 -15.47
C PHE A 21 -55.10 25.31 -15.70
N VAL A 22 -53.78 25.40 -15.51
CA VAL A 22 -52.94 24.22 -15.32
C VAL A 22 -53.30 23.68 -13.94
N ASP A 23 -54.18 22.68 -13.91
CA ASP A 23 -54.46 21.91 -12.70
C ASP A 23 -53.13 21.44 -12.10
N ALA A 24 -52.89 21.83 -10.85
CA ALA A 24 -51.72 21.37 -10.12
C ALA A 24 -51.80 19.84 -10.01
N PRO A 25 -50.76 19.09 -10.44
CA PRO A 25 -50.84 17.65 -10.47
C PRO A 25 -51.07 17.11 -9.04
N SER A 26 -52.04 16.19 -8.91
CA SER A 26 -52.36 15.57 -7.62
C SER A 26 -51.10 15.03 -6.93
N GLY A 27 -51.05 15.08 -5.59
CA GLY A 27 -49.85 14.67 -4.83
C GLY A 27 -49.34 13.27 -5.16
N ARG A 28 -50.23 12.37 -5.64
CA ARG A 28 -49.85 11.03 -6.12
C ARG A 28 -49.13 11.04 -7.46
N LEU A 29 -49.49 11.94 -8.37
CA LEU A 29 -48.80 12.10 -9.67
C LEU A 29 -47.43 12.73 -9.46
N LYS A 30 -47.31 13.72 -8.57
CA LYS A 30 -46.03 14.30 -8.15
C LYS A 30 -45.11 13.23 -7.53
N MET A 31 -45.64 12.40 -6.64
CA MET A 31 -44.86 11.33 -5.99
C MET A 31 -44.44 10.22 -6.96
N ARG A 32 -45.28 9.86 -7.94
CA ARG A 32 -44.92 8.91 -9.00
C ARG A 32 -43.86 9.47 -9.96
N LEU A 33 -43.95 10.74 -10.32
CA LEU A 33 -42.91 11.42 -11.12
C LEU A 33 -41.60 11.52 -10.34
N LEU A 34 -41.63 11.91 -9.07
CA LEU A 34 -40.44 12.02 -8.23
C LEU A 34 -39.74 10.66 -8.06
N ASN A 35 -40.51 9.60 -7.83
CA ASN A 35 -39.99 8.24 -7.73
C ASN A 35 -39.42 7.75 -9.06
N GLY A 36 -40.04 8.11 -10.19
CA GLY A 36 -39.51 7.81 -11.52
C GLY A 36 -38.18 8.51 -11.81
N ILE A 37 -38.09 9.81 -11.48
CA ILE A 37 -36.86 10.60 -11.64
C ILE A 37 -35.75 10.03 -10.74
N LEU A 38 -36.06 9.71 -9.48
CA LEU A 38 -35.10 9.12 -8.54
C LEU A 38 -34.59 7.75 -9.02
N ALA A 39 -35.47 6.91 -9.57
CA ALA A 39 -35.09 5.63 -10.14
C ALA A 39 -34.16 5.79 -11.37
N VAL A 40 -34.42 6.78 -12.23
CA VAL A 40 -33.55 7.07 -13.38
C VAL A 40 -32.19 7.58 -12.92
N MET A 41 -32.12 8.47 -11.91
CA MET A 41 -30.84 8.96 -11.38
C MET A 41 -30.01 7.84 -10.73
N LEU A 42 -30.64 6.94 -9.97
CA LEU A 42 -29.97 5.79 -9.35
C LEU A 42 -29.42 4.79 -10.37
N MET A 43 -30.07 4.66 -11.53
CA MET A 43 -29.64 3.76 -12.61
C MET A 43 -28.61 4.40 -13.56
N ALA A 44 -28.60 5.73 -13.70
CA ALA A 44 -27.64 6.45 -14.54
C ALA A 44 -26.27 6.66 -13.87
N ALA A 45 -26.24 6.82 -12.54
CA ALA A 45 -25.00 7.02 -11.77
C ALA A 45 -23.92 5.91 -11.96
N PRO A 46 -24.25 4.60 -12.02
CA PRO A 46 -23.24 3.57 -12.29
C PRO A 46 -22.79 3.52 -13.77
N LEU A 47 -23.56 4.09 -14.71
CA LEU A 47 -23.24 4.04 -16.15
C LEU A 47 -22.26 5.13 -16.57
N SER A 48 -22.23 6.28 -15.88
CA SER A 48 -21.26 7.35 -16.16
C SER A 48 -19.81 6.93 -15.92
N GLY A 49 -19.55 5.99 -15.00
CA GLY A 49 -18.21 5.42 -14.79
C GLY A 49 -17.81 4.37 -15.82
N CYS A 50 -18.79 3.75 -16.50
CA CYS A 50 -18.54 2.67 -17.46
C CYS A 50 -18.44 3.16 -18.91
N PHE A 51 -19.09 4.29 -19.23
CA PHE A 51 -19.14 4.84 -20.60
C PHE A 51 -18.29 6.10 -20.84
N GLY A 52 -17.54 6.58 -19.84
CA GLY A 52 -16.54 7.64 -20.05
C GLY A 52 -17.08 8.97 -20.59
N LEU A 53 -18.39 9.23 -20.45
CA LEU A 53 -19.08 10.40 -21.04
C LEU A 53 -18.91 11.70 -20.24
N GLY A 54 -18.00 11.75 -19.27
CA GLY A 54 -17.84 12.86 -18.34
C GLY A 54 -16.39 13.33 -18.21
N GLY A 55 -15.83 13.93 -19.26
CA GLY A 55 -14.55 14.63 -19.18
C GLY A 55 -13.90 14.79 -20.55
N SER A 56 -13.61 16.02 -20.97
CA SER A 56 -12.99 16.32 -22.25
C SER A 56 -11.59 15.70 -22.36
N GLY A 57 -11.45 14.65 -23.16
CA GLY A 57 -10.19 14.03 -23.55
C GLY A 57 -10.52 12.95 -24.58
N GLY A 58 -9.76 12.88 -25.67
CA GLY A 58 -10.07 12.04 -26.83
C GLY A 58 -10.33 10.57 -26.49
N LEU A 59 -11.00 9.88 -27.41
CA LEU A 59 -11.37 8.45 -27.34
C LEU A 59 -10.17 7.51 -27.08
N PHE A 60 -8.95 8.00 -27.27
CA PHE A 60 -7.72 7.49 -26.67
C PHE A 60 -6.96 8.74 -26.24
N GLY A 61 -7.00 9.09 -24.96
CA GLY A 61 -6.04 10.03 -24.42
C GLY A 61 -4.65 9.48 -24.75
N GLU A 62 -3.78 10.31 -25.29
CA GLU A 62 -2.36 9.97 -25.36
C GLU A 62 -1.97 9.50 -23.96
N ASP A 63 -1.56 8.22 -23.84
CA ASP A 63 -1.12 7.67 -22.56
C ASP A 63 -0.04 8.61 -22.03
N GLU A 64 -0.40 9.42 -21.03
CA GLU A 64 0.54 10.30 -20.36
C GLU A 64 1.70 9.41 -19.93
N GLU A 65 2.90 9.66 -20.45
CA GLU A 65 4.05 8.78 -20.25
C GLU A 65 4.29 8.66 -18.75
N LYS A 66 3.88 7.52 -18.18
CA LYS A 66 3.94 7.31 -16.73
C LYS A 66 5.39 7.38 -16.32
N GLU A 67 5.69 8.28 -15.39
CA GLU A 67 7.05 8.39 -14.86
C GLU A 67 7.56 7.01 -14.42
N PRO A 68 8.77 6.60 -14.82
CA PRO A 68 9.33 5.33 -14.40
C PRO A 68 9.40 5.22 -12.86
N LEU A 69 9.02 4.06 -12.33
CA LEU A 69 9.14 3.77 -10.89
C LEU A 69 10.61 3.84 -10.45
N ARG A 70 10.86 4.54 -9.34
CA ARG A 70 12.19 4.68 -8.72
C ARG A 70 12.21 3.94 -7.39
N LEU A 71 13.40 3.56 -6.92
CA LEU A 71 13.56 2.83 -5.66
C LEU A 71 12.91 3.58 -4.48
N ASN A 72 13.05 4.90 -4.42
CA ASN A 72 12.47 5.76 -3.37
C ASN A 72 10.94 5.93 -3.47
N HIS A 73 10.29 5.35 -4.47
CA HIS A 73 8.81 5.29 -4.59
C HIS A 73 8.25 3.94 -4.11
N ILE A 74 9.11 2.98 -3.78
CA ILE A 74 8.70 1.63 -3.36
C ILE A 74 8.66 1.57 -1.84
N GLN A 75 7.54 1.09 -1.30
CA GLN A 75 7.44 0.67 0.09
C GLN A 75 7.51 -0.86 0.13
N MET A 76 8.25 -1.39 1.10
CA MET A 76 8.41 -2.83 1.26
C MET A 76 8.28 -3.25 2.71
N GLU A 77 7.86 -4.50 2.90
CA GLU A 77 7.88 -5.16 4.20
C GLU A 77 9.29 -5.63 4.53
N GLY A 78 9.67 -5.45 5.79
CA GLY A 78 10.97 -5.82 6.32
C GLY A 78 10.87 -6.52 7.66
N THR A 79 11.84 -7.40 7.93
CA THR A 79 11.95 -8.16 9.19
C THR A 79 13.19 -7.75 9.96
N HIS A 80 13.05 -7.69 11.28
CA HIS A 80 14.16 -7.45 12.21
C HIS A 80 14.74 -8.78 12.67
N ASN A 81 16.07 -8.91 12.70
CA ASN A 81 16.79 -10.17 12.94
C ASN A 81 16.23 -11.33 12.10
N SER A 82 16.18 -11.18 10.79
CA SER A 82 15.42 -12.07 9.87
C SER A 82 15.81 -13.55 9.97
N TYR A 83 16.99 -13.84 10.49
CA TYR A 83 17.53 -15.19 10.67
C TYR A 83 17.07 -15.87 11.97
N HIS A 84 16.41 -15.16 12.89
CA HIS A 84 16.25 -15.57 14.28
C HIS A 84 15.41 -16.83 14.49
N ILE A 85 15.92 -17.75 15.33
CA ILE A 85 15.21 -18.92 15.86
C ILE A 85 15.16 -18.82 17.38
N GLU A 86 13.98 -19.08 17.96
CA GLU A 86 13.77 -19.06 19.41
C GLU A 86 14.73 -20.02 20.14
N PRO A 87 15.44 -19.55 21.19
CA PRO A 87 16.31 -20.41 21.99
C PRO A 87 15.49 -21.33 22.91
N LEU A 88 16.02 -22.54 23.18
CA LEU A 88 15.37 -23.53 24.06
C LEU A 88 15.05 -23.00 25.47
N VAL A 89 15.89 -22.09 25.97
CA VAL A 89 15.69 -21.39 27.24
C VAL A 89 15.92 -19.91 26.99
N SER A 90 14.84 -19.14 26.94
CA SER A 90 14.93 -17.71 26.70
C SER A 90 15.12 -16.91 28.00
N PRO A 91 16.13 -16.02 28.08
CA PRO A 91 16.33 -15.12 29.22
C PRO A 91 15.32 -13.95 29.24
N THR A 92 14.70 -13.61 28.11
CA THR A 92 13.76 -12.49 27.99
C THR A 92 12.59 -12.83 27.07
N ARG A 93 11.43 -12.22 27.33
CA ARG A 93 10.25 -12.38 26.49
C ARG A 93 10.42 -11.83 25.06
N GLU A 94 11.50 -11.11 24.81
CA GLU A 94 11.82 -10.57 23.49
C GLU A 94 12.33 -11.64 22.53
N TYR A 95 13.00 -12.70 23.00
CA TYR A 95 13.59 -13.73 22.12
C TYR A 95 12.62 -14.90 21.83
N VAL A 96 11.37 -14.82 22.29
CA VAL A 96 10.39 -15.92 22.15
C VAL A 96 9.62 -15.84 20.83
N TYR A 97 10.36 -15.86 19.72
CA TYR A 97 9.81 -15.90 18.37
C TYR A 97 10.76 -16.62 17.42
N THR A 98 10.24 -17.13 16.32
CA THR A 98 11.05 -17.72 15.23
C THR A 98 10.55 -17.15 13.92
N HIS A 99 11.46 -16.69 13.08
CA HIS A 99 11.13 -16.38 11.70
C HIS A 99 11.18 -17.65 10.85
N GLU A 100 10.40 -17.65 9.77
CA GLU A 100 10.58 -18.64 8.70
C GLU A 100 11.96 -18.48 8.04
N PRO A 101 12.49 -19.49 7.33
CA PRO A 101 13.70 -19.33 6.52
C PRO A 101 13.61 -18.15 5.54
N LEU A 102 14.76 -17.55 5.18
CA LEU A 102 14.81 -16.30 4.39
C LEU A 102 14.12 -16.41 3.02
N ASP A 103 14.21 -17.56 2.37
CA ASP A 103 13.54 -17.85 1.09
C ASP A 103 12.02 -17.93 1.25
N VAL A 104 11.52 -18.51 2.34
CA VAL A 104 10.09 -18.55 2.67
C VAL A 104 9.56 -17.16 3.00
N GLN A 105 10.32 -16.36 3.77
CA GLN A 105 9.98 -14.96 4.01
C GLN A 105 9.86 -14.17 2.68
N ALA A 106 10.79 -14.41 1.75
CA ALA A 106 10.76 -13.76 0.44
C ALA A 106 9.61 -14.25 -0.45
N ALA A 107 9.36 -15.56 -0.49
CA ALA A 107 8.37 -16.20 -1.35
C ALA A 107 6.93 -16.00 -0.85
N ASP A 108 6.67 -16.38 0.39
CA ASP A 108 5.32 -16.57 0.91
C ASP A 108 4.86 -15.38 1.75
N LEU A 109 5.80 -14.68 2.40
CA LEU A 109 5.49 -13.53 3.28
C LEU A 109 5.72 -12.18 2.60
N GLY A 110 6.29 -12.14 1.41
CA GLY A 110 6.47 -10.89 0.65
C GLY A 110 7.55 -9.95 1.21
N VAL A 111 8.41 -10.44 2.11
CA VAL A 111 9.50 -9.65 2.71
C VAL A 111 10.52 -9.28 1.64
N ARG A 112 10.94 -8.01 1.61
CA ARG A 112 12.01 -7.54 0.70
C ARG A 112 13.12 -6.78 1.43
N GLN A 113 12.97 -6.49 2.73
CA GLN A 113 14.05 -5.99 3.56
C GLN A 113 14.42 -7.00 4.65
N PHE A 114 15.69 -7.43 4.66
CA PHE A 114 16.20 -8.44 5.58
C PHE A 114 17.34 -7.87 6.42
N GLU A 115 17.18 -7.85 7.74
CA GLU A 115 18.26 -7.57 8.67
C GLU A 115 19.03 -8.82 9.06
N ILE A 116 20.36 -8.74 9.02
CA ILE A 116 21.32 -9.80 9.32
C ILE A 116 22.41 -9.27 10.24
N ASP A 117 22.50 -9.84 11.43
CA ASP A 117 23.58 -9.56 12.39
C ASP A 117 24.79 -10.40 12.02
N VAL A 118 25.96 -9.78 11.90
CA VAL A 118 27.19 -10.45 11.46
C VAL A 118 28.29 -10.29 12.49
N TRP A 119 28.85 -11.42 12.92
CA TRP A 119 29.97 -11.53 13.84
C TRP A 119 31.19 -12.09 13.13
N TRP A 120 32.36 -11.51 13.34
CA TRP A 120 33.62 -12.09 12.88
C TRP A 120 34.12 -13.17 13.84
N ASP A 121 34.28 -14.39 13.31
CA ASP A 121 34.97 -15.48 13.98
C ASP A 121 36.21 -15.88 13.17
N VAL A 122 37.37 -15.91 13.82
CA VAL A 122 38.66 -16.21 13.16
C VAL A 122 38.79 -17.65 12.64
N ARG A 123 37.94 -18.57 13.11
CA ARG A 123 37.92 -19.99 12.72
C ARG A 123 36.77 -20.29 11.77
N GLU A 124 35.62 -19.67 12.00
CA GLU A 124 34.34 -20.00 11.34
C GLU A 124 33.90 -18.92 10.33
N GLY A 125 34.63 -17.80 10.22
CA GLY A 125 34.32 -16.72 9.29
C GLY A 125 33.22 -15.79 9.80
N LEU A 126 32.37 -15.29 8.89
CA LEU A 126 31.27 -14.38 9.23
C LEU A 126 30.04 -15.17 9.68
N ARG A 127 29.84 -15.22 10.99
CA ARG A 127 28.72 -15.92 11.64
C ARG A 127 27.51 -15.02 11.79
N VAL A 128 26.33 -15.64 11.78
CA VAL A 128 25.05 -14.92 11.92
C VAL A 128 24.30 -15.40 13.14
N TYR A 129 24.08 -14.50 14.09
CA TYR A 129 23.27 -14.71 15.29
C TYR A 129 23.07 -13.39 16.05
N HIS A 130 22.08 -13.34 16.95
CA HIS A 130 21.72 -12.10 17.64
C HIS A 130 22.71 -11.72 18.75
N ASN A 131 22.96 -12.64 19.70
CA ASN A 131 24.00 -12.50 20.73
C ASN A 131 24.36 -13.86 21.37
N GLN A 132 25.25 -13.86 22.38
CA GLN A 132 25.74 -15.11 22.99
C GLN A 132 24.65 -15.92 23.73
N TYR A 133 23.55 -15.28 24.14
CA TYR A 133 22.44 -15.90 24.85
C TYR A 133 21.23 -16.17 23.95
N ASP A 134 21.32 -15.75 22.69
CA ASP A 134 20.28 -15.83 21.68
C ASP A 134 20.93 -16.09 20.32
N SER A 135 21.32 -17.34 20.13
CA SER A 135 22.19 -17.75 19.01
C SER A 135 21.48 -18.57 17.93
N GLY A 136 20.17 -18.76 18.07
CA GLY A 136 19.37 -19.49 17.09
C GLY A 136 19.34 -18.76 15.76
N THR A 137 19.69 -19.47 14.68
CA THR A 137 19.73 -18.91 13.33
C THR A 137 19.26 -19.92 12.28
N THR A 138 18.52 -19.47 11.27
CA THR A 138 18.14 -20.26 10.09
C THR A 138 19.29 -20.43 9.09
N CYS A 139 20.31 -19.56 9.15
CA CYS A 139 21.48 -19.59 8.26
C CYS A 139 22.76 -19.32 9.08
N PRO A 140 23.62 -20.33 9.33
CA PRO A 140 24.74 -20.22 10.27
C PRO A 140 25.81 -19.18 9.91
N THR A 141 26.05 -18.98 8.60
CA THR A 141 27.04 -18.02 8.09
C THR A 141 26.40 -16.96 7.22
N PHE A 142 27.07 -15.82 7.07
CA PHE A 142 26.61 -14.76 6.17
C PHE A 142 26.55 -15.25 4.71
N GLU A 143 27.47 -16.14 4.32
CA GLU A 143 27.45 -16.82 3.02
C GLU A 143 26.18 -17.66 2.84
N ASP A 144 25.78 -18.45 3.85
CA ASP A 144 24.56 -19.26 3.78
C ASP A 144 23.30 -18.38 3.62
N CYS A 145 23.23 -17.27 4.37
CA CYS A 145 22.11 -16.35 4.29
C CYS A 145 22.01 -15.71 2.90
N LEU A 146 23.12 -15.21 2.35
CA LEU A 146 23.17 -14.62 1.01
C LEU A 146 22.90 -15.66 -0.08
N SER A 147 23.40 -16.89 0.07
CA SER A 147 23.16 -17.97 -0.89
C SER A 147 21.69 -18.36 -0.93
N THR A 148 21.01 -18.37 0.22
CA THR A 148 19.56 -18.63 0.31
C THR A 148 18.76 -17.56 -0.44
N LEU A 149 19.05 -16.28 -0.18
CA LEU A 149 18.39 -15.16 -0.88
C LEU A 149 18.75 -15.09 -2.36
N LEU A 150 19.99 -15.43 -2.74
CA LEU A 150 20.43 -15.49 -4.13
C LEU A 150 19.69 -16.57 -4.91
N ALA A 151 19.59 -17.78 -4.36
CA ALA A 151 18.86 -18.87 -5.01
C ALA A 151 17.39 -18.52 -5.23
N TRP A 152 16.75 -17.86 -4.24
CA TRP A 152 15.41 -17.34 -4.41
C TRP A 152 15.35 -16.23 -5.47
N SER A 153 16.31 -15.30 -5.48
CA SER A 153 16.39 -14.20 -6.44
C SER A 153 16.50 -14.69 -7.87
N GLU A 154 17.41 -15.63 -8.13
CA GLU A 154 17.62 -16.23 -9.45
C GLU A 154 16.39 -16.99 -9.98
N ALA A 155 15.60 -17.57 -9.07
CA ALA A 155 14.33 -18.22 -9.42
C ALA A 155 13.18 -17.23 -9.68
N ASN A 156 13.35 -15.93 -9.36
CA ASN A 156 12.31 -14.91 -9.40
C ASN A 156 12.78 -13.62 -10.10
N ASP A 157 13.19 -13.70 -11.36
CA ASP A 157 13.80 -12.61 -12.14
C ASP A 157 13.04 -11.26 -12.22
N GLN A 158 11.75 -11.22 -11.87
CA GLN A 158 10.92 -10.00 -11.82
C GLN A 158 10.59 -9.55 -10.39
N HIS A 159 11.27 -10.08 -9.37
CA HIS A 159 11.03 -9.67 -7.99
C HIS A 159 11.42 -8.20 -7.73
N HIS A 160 10.72 -7.56 -6.79
CA HIS A 160 11.14 -6.25 -6.26
C HIS A 160 12.55 -6.32 -5.66
N PRO A 161 13.35 -5.24 -5.71
CA PRO A 161 14.69 -5.22 -5.14
C PRO A 161 14.74 -5.75 -3.70
N LEU A 162 15.73 -6.59 -3.40
CA LEU A 162 16.00 -7.02 -2.03
C LEU A 162 16.92 -5.98 -1.36
N MET A 163 16.54 -5.53 -0.18
CA MET A 163 17.36 -4.68 0.66
C MET A 163 17.89 -5.48 1.84
N ILE A 164 19.21 -5.69 1.89
CA ILE A 164 19.84 -6.48 2.96
C ILE A 164 20.53 -5.48 3.90
N TRP A 165 20.02 -5.38 5.12
CA TRP A 165 20.62 -4.61 6.21
C TRP A 165 21.61 -5.49 6.94
N VAL A 166 22.88 -5.13 6.88
CA VAL A 166 23.94 -5.83 7.58
C VAL A 166 24.27 -5.03 8.83
N GLU A 167 24.12 -5.65 10.01
CA GLU A 167 24.57 -5.10 11.28
C GLU A 167 25.82 -5.85 11.75
N PRO A 168 27.03 -5.30 11.52
CA PRO A 168 28.24 -5.85 12.11
C PRO A 168 28.18 -5.70 13.63
N LYS A 169 28.24 -6.81 14.36
CA LYS A 169 28.15 -6.82 15.83
C LYS A 169 29.51 -6.66 16.53
N ASP A 170 30.61 -6.68 15.78
CA ASP A 170 31.95 -6.46 16.33
C ASP A 170 32.16 -5.00 16.75
N TRP A 171 32.86 -4.82 17.87
CA TRP A 171 33.19 -3.52 18.46
C TRP A 171 34.27 -2.80 17.62
N PRO A 172 33.95 -1.67 16.94
CA PRO A 172 34.92 -0.99 16.08
C PRO A 172 36.12 -0.39 16.82
N GLU A 173 36.06 -0.16 18.15
CA GLU A 173 37.21 0.46 18.84
C GLU A 173 38.48 -0.41 18.76
N GLN A 174 38.35 -1.73 18.57
CA GLN A 174 39.52 -2.59 18.37
C GLN A 174 40.08 -2.50 16.94
N ALA A 175 39.25 -2.19 15.93
CA ALA A 175 39.71 -2.03 14.56
C ALA A 175 40.43 -0.67 14.34
N VAL A 176 39.98 0.39 15.01
CA VAL A 176 40.67 1.69 14.96
C VAL A 176 41.93 1.71 15.82
N ASP A 177 42.01 0.95 16.91
CA ASP A 177 43.21 0.89 17.76
C ASP A 177 44.36 0.11 17.12
N ILE A 178 44.06 -0.94 16.34
CA ILE A 178 45.10 -1.67 15.57
C ILE A 178 45.68 -0.77 14.48
N THR A 179 44.84 -0.02 13.76
CA THR A 179 45.30 0.88 12.69
C THR A 179 46.10 2.05 13.26
N THR A 180 45.64 2.64 14.36
CA THR A 180 46.33 3.75 15.03
C THR A 180 47.65 3.29 15.66
N THR A 181 47.69 2.12 16.28
CA THR A 181 48.91 1.55 16.88
C THR A 181 49.96 1.18 15.82
N VAL A 182 49.54 0.63 14.67
CA VAL A 182 50.45 0.31 13.56
C VAL A 182 51.04 1.58 12.94
N GLU A 183 50.23 2.61 12.72
CA GLU A 183 50.68 3.91 12.20
C GLU A 183 51.63 4.64 13.18
N LEU A 184 51.31 4.66 14.48
CA LEU A 184 52.20 5.24 15.50
C LEU A 184 53.50 4.45 15.67
N SER A 185 53.47 3.13 15.54
CA SER A 185 54.67 2.29 15.61
C SER A 185 55.58 2.49 14.39
N GLY A 186 55.01 2.79 13.21
CA GLY A 186 55.76 3.18 12.02
C GLY A 186 56.39 4.57 12.15
N LEU A 187 55.67 5.54 12.70
CA LEU A 187 56.15 6.91 12.93
C LEU A 187 57.25 7.04 14.01
N LEU A 188 57.34 6.08 14.93
CA LEU A 188 58.37 6.07 15.99
C LEU A 188 59.63 5.28 15.62
N GLN A 189 59.66 4.65 14.44
CA GLN A 189 60.80 3.87 13.93
C GLN A 189 61.65 4.64 12.90
N ASP A 190 61.25 5.85 12.54
CA ASP A 190 62.03 6.84 11.78
C ASP A 190 62.63 7.92 12.71
#